data_AF-A0A3S9PB97-F1
#
_entry.id   AF-A0A3S9PB97-F1
#
_cell.length_a   1.000
_cell.length_b   1.000
_cell.length_c   1.000
_cell.angle_alpha   90.00
_cell.angle_beta   90.00
_cell.angle_gamma   90.00
#
_symmetry.space_group_name_H-M   'P 1'
#
loop_
_entity.id
_entity.type
_entity.pdbx_description
1 polymer ?
#
loop_
_entity_poly.entity_id
_entity_poly.type
_entity_poly.pdbx_seq_one_letter_code
_entity_poly.pdbx_strand_id
1 'polypeptide(L)'
;MKILTPLFVFSIVAVIALTMQFSPLSADTNTTEIMLNTGSPEETVIKINRRLKDNHQRELKCVFKNGDILIENKNEILYAVTYNKDYRYVTGFDKNNKLKYLYVVTKDSGSKIMEYHKFI
;
A
#
# COMPACT_ATOMS: atom_id res chain seq x y z
N MET A 1 30.91 30.87 -43.05
CA MET A 1 30.62 29.43 -43.20
C MET A 1 31.37 28.63 -42.15
N LYS A 2 30.66 28.13 -41.13
CA LYS A 2 30.98 26.90 -40.41
C LYS A 2 29.64 26.17 -40.28
N ILE A 3 29.52 25.05 -40.97
CA ILE A 3 28.27 24.30 -41.15
C ILE A 3 28.07 23.48 -39.87
N LEU A 4 27.06 23.84 -39.08
CA LEU A 4 26.62 23.04 -37.94
C LEU A 4 25.91 21.79 -38.51
N THR A 5 26.55 20.63 -38.38
CA THR A 5 25.97 19.35 -38.78
C THR A 5 24.74 19.01 -37.90
N PRO A 6 23.65 18.48 -38.47
CA PRO A 6 22.41 18.18 -37.74
C PRO A 6 22.54 17.06 -36.69
N LEU A 7 23.66 16.34 -36.67
CA LEU A 7 23.94 15.27 -35.71
C LEU A 7 24.14 15.78 -34.26
N PHE A 8 24.60 17.02 -34.08
CA PHE A 8 24.88 17.58 -32.76
C PHE A 8 23.63 18.10 -32.02
N VAL A 9 22.55 18.44 -32.75
CA VAL A 9 21.32 18.95 -32.13
C VAL A 9 20.48 17.79 -31.57
N PHE A 10 20.52 16.61 -32.18
CA PHE A 10 19.77 15.44 -31.71
C PHE A 10 20.30 14.85 -30.40
N SER A 11 21.59 15.03 -30.08
CA SER A 11 22.18 14.44 -28.87
C SER A 11 21.80 15.18 -27.58
N ILE A 12 21.36 16.45 -27.64
CA ILE A 12 20.97 17.22 -26.46
C ILE A 12 19.49 17.00 -26.12
N VAL A 13 18.63 16.80 -27.13
CA VAL A 13 17.18 16.58 -26.93
C VAL A 13 16.90 15.21 -26.29
N ALA A 14 17.73 14.19 -26.56
CA ALA A 14 17.56 12.86 -25.97
C ALA A 14 17.81 12.84 -24.44
N VAL A 15 18.67 13.71 -23.92
CA VAL A 15 18.97 13.77 -22.47
C VAL A 15 17.81 14.42 -21.69
N ILE A 16 17.08 15.36 -22.30
CA ILE A 16 15.94 16.03 -21.66
C ILE A 16 14.69 15.12 -21.62
N ALA A 17 14.54 14.19 -22.57
CA ALA A 17 13.44 13.23 -22.55
C ALA A 17 13.56 12.18 -21.43
N LEU A 18 14.78 11.87 -20.99
CA LEU A 18 15.05 10.95 -19.88
C LEU A 18 14.86 11.58 -18.49
N THR A 19 14.74 12.90 -18.39
CA THR A 19 14.42 13.57 -17.12
C THR A 19 12.92 13.68 -16.85
N MET A 20 12.05 13.26 -17.78
CA MET A 20 10.59 13.35 -17.63
C MET A 20 9.87 12.02 -17.33
N GLN A 21 10.58 10.98 -16.91
CA GLN A 21 9.96 9.68 -16.53
C GLN A 21 10.15 9.27 -15.07
N PHE A 22 10.66 10.17 -14.22
CA PHE A 22 10.45 10.05 -12.79
C PHE A 22 9.49 11.15 -12.38
N SER A 23 8.20 10.95 -12.67
CA SER A 23 7.23 11.41 -11.69
C SER A 23 7.58 10.63 -10.41
N PRO A 24 8.08 11.26 -9.33
CA PRO A 24 7.86 10.66 -8.04
C PRO A 24 6.36 10.47 -7.98
N LEU A 25 5.92 9.25 -7.72
CA LEU A 25 4.55 8.94 -7.35
C LEU A 25 4.13 10.06 -6.40
N SER A 26 3.34 11.03 -6.88
CA SER A 26 2.96 12.17 -6.06
C SER A 26 2.07 11.56 -5.01
N ALA A 27 2.64 11.39 -3.83
CA ALA A 27 1.96 11.00 -2.62
C ALA A 27 0.98 12.13 -2.32
N ASP A 28 -0.19 12.03 -2.96
CA ASP A 28 -1.29 12.93 -2.70
C ASP A 28 -1.69 12.65 -1.26
N THR A 29 -1.35 13.63 -0.45
CA THR A 29 -1.10 13.51 0.97
C THR A 29 -2.45 13.53 1.68
N ASN A 30 -3.08 12.37 1.78
CA ASN A 30 -4.15 12.09 2.75
C ASN A 30 -4.20 10.61 3.15
N THR A 31 -3.16 9.85 2.82
CA THR A 31 -2.95 8.53 3.42
C THR A 31 -2.43 8.76 4.83
N THR A 32 -3.34 8.76 5.81
CA THR A 32 -2.96 8.54 7.21
C THR A 32 -2.42 7.11 7.31
N GLU A 33 -1.17 6.91 6.86
CA GLU A 33 -0.36 5.75 7.17
C GLU A 33 0.04 5.88 8.64
N ILE A 34 -0.86 5.46 9.52
CA ILE A 34 -0.57 5.42 10.94
C ILE A 34 0.39 4.25 11.14
N MET A 35 1.68 4.56 11.35
CA MET A 35 2.69 3.61 11.83
C MET A 35 2.20 3.00 13.15
N LEU A 36 1.89 1.71 13.16
CA LEU A 36 1.36 1.04 14.34
C LEU A 36 2.22 -0.19 14.67
N ASN A 37 2.75 -0.19 15.90
CA ASN A 37 3.47 -1.30 16.50
C ASN A 37 2.45 -2.39 16.91
N THR A 38 2.53 -3.59 16.36
CA THR A 38 1.54 -4.68 16.53
C THR A 38 2.16 -5.87 17.28
N GLY A 39 1.90 -6.05 18.58
CA GLY A 39 2.52 -7.13 19.36
C GLY A 39 1.81 -8.48 19.22
N SER A 40 0.50 -8.48 19.02
CA SER A 40 -0.34 -9.68 18.93
C SER A 40 -1.27 -9.68 17.71
N PRO A 41 -1.76 -10.86 17.27
CA PRO A 41 -2.75 -10.93 16.19
C PRO A 41 -4.07 -10.28 16.59
N GLU A 42 -4.51 -10.38 17.84
CA GLU A 42 -5.74 -9.75 18.35
C GLU A 42 -5.66 -8.23 18.26
N GLU A 43 -4.53 -7.64 18.65
CA GLU A 43 -4.31 -6.20 18.51
C GLU A 43 -4.39 -5.76 17.05
N THR A 44 -3.82 -6.56 16.15
CA THR A 44 -3.84 -6.30 14.70
C THR A 44 -5.27 -6.32 14.19
N VAL A 45 -6.05 -7.32 14.57
CA VAL A 45 -7.47 -7.44 14.24
C VAL A 45 -8.28 -6.27 14.77
N ILE A 46 -8.11 -5.89 16.04
CA ILE A 46 -8.82 -4.75 16.65
C ILE A 46 -8.49 -3.45 15.91
N LYS A 47 -7.21 -3.22 15.58
CA LYS A 47 -6.76 -2.03 14.85
C LYS A 47 -7.36 -1.96 13.45
N ILE A 48 -7.31 -3.06 12.69
CA ILE A 48 -7.89 -3.09 11.34
C ILE A 48 -9.40 -2.87 11.41
N ASN A 49 -10.11 -3.56 12.31
CA ASN A 49 -11.55 -3.38 12.49
C ASN A 49 -11.94 -1.94 12.88
N ARG A 50 -11.13 -1.29 13.72
CA ARG A 50 -11.34 0.13 14.05
C ARG A 50 -11.24 0.98 12.78
N ARG A 51 -10.20 0.80 11.97
CA ARG A 51 -10.07 1.55 10.71
C ARG A 51 -11.21 1.29 9.73
N LEU A 52 -11.67 0.05 9.61
CA LEU A 52 -12.85 -0.28 8.79
C LEU A 52 -14.08 0.48 9.30
N LYS A 53 -14.33 0.48 10.61
CA LYS A 53 -15.45 1.21 11.22
C LYS A 53 -15.34 2.73 11.00
N ASP A 54 -14.15 3.31 11.21
CA ASP A 54 -13.89 4.74 11.05
C ASP A 54 -14.07 5.19 9.59
N ASN A 55 -13.87 4.28 8.63
CA ASN A 55 -14.10 4.51 7.21
C ASN A 55 -15.51 4.07 6.75
N HIS A 56 -16.43 3.83 7.68
CA HIS A 56 -17.81 3.41 7.39
C HIS A 56 -17.92 2.09 6.58
N GLN A 57 -16.91 1.22 6.68
CA GLN A 57 -16.85 -0.11 6.04
C GLN A 57 -17.31 -1.21 7.01
N ARG A 58 -18.56 -1.10 7.50
CA ARG A 58 -19.12 -2.03 8.51
C ARG A 58 -19.51 -3.40 7.95
N GLU A 59 -19.61 -3.48 6.63
CA GLU A 59 -19.83 -4.72 5.87
C GLU A 59 -18.60 -5.62 5.86
N LEU A 60 -17.42 -5.06 6.15
CA LEU A 60 -16.15 -5.77 6.23
C LEU A 60 -15.79 -6.05 7.69
N LYS A 61 -15.13 -7.18 7.90
CA LYS A 61 -14.63 -7.60 9.20
C LYS A 61 -13.24 -8.20 9.04
N CYS A 62 -12.34 -7.80 9.94
CA CYS A 62 -11.06 -8.46 10.14
C CYS A 62 -11.19 -9.49 11.27
N VAL A 63 -10.63 -10.69 11.09
CA VAL A 63 -10.58 -11.74 12.11
C VAL A 63 -9.25 -12.46 12.09
N PHE A 64 -8.88 -13.07 13.21
CA PHE A 64 -7.76 -13.99 13.30
C PHE A 64 -8.31 -15.40 13.46
N LYS A 65 -8.02 -16.31 12.53
CA LYS A 65 -8.45 -17.71 12.58
C LYS A 65 -7.34 -18.58 12.00
N ASN A 66 -7.05 -19.72 12.64
CA ASN A 66 -6.09 -20.72 12.15
C ASN A 66 -4.67 -20.19 11.84
N GLY A 67 -4.23 -19.13 12.53
CA GLY A 67 -2.92 -18.53 12.27
C GLY A 67 -2.92 -17.44 11.21
N ASP A 68 -4.06 -17.15 10.58
CA ASP A 68 -4.18 -16.14 9.53
C ASP A 68 -5.00 -14.92 9.97
N ILE A 69 -4.60 -13.75 9.49
CA ILE A 69 -5.39 -12.51 9.49
C ILE A 69 -6.25 -12.52 8.23
N LEU A 70 -7.56 -12.41 8.41
CA LEU A 70 -8.55 -12.55 7.36
C LEU A 70 -9.40 -11.29 7.26
N ILE A 71 -9.63 -10.81 6.04
CA ILE A 71 -10.67 -9.82 5.75
C ILE A 71 -11.84 -10.57 5.11
N GLU A 72 -12.99 -10.55 5.77
CA GLU A 72 -14.21 -11.23 5.34
C GLU A 72 -15.39 -10.24 5.29
N ASN A 73 -16.36 -10.53 4.42
CA ASN A 73 -17.70 -9.94 4.48
C ASN A 73 -18.70 -11.03 4.95
N LYS A 74 -20.02 -10.77 4.88
CA LYS A 74 -21.04 -11.74 5.30
C LYS A 74 -21.02 -13.05 4.49
N ASN A 75 -20.57 -12.99 3.25
CA ASN A 75 -20.72 -14.06 2.25
C ASN A 75 -19.41 -14.80 1.96
N GLU A 76 -18.26 -14.14 2.11
CA GLU A 76 -16.99 -14.69 1.66
C GLU A 76 -15.77 -14.11 2.42
N ILE A 77 -14.65 -14.83 2.29
CA ILE A 77 -13.33 -14.34 2.66
C ILE A 77 -12.76 -13.61 1.45
N LEU A 78 -12.47 -12.33 1.61
CA LEU A 78 -11.91 -11.47 0.56
C LEU A 78 -10.39 -11.59 0.49
N TYR A 79 -9.75 -11.79 1.64
CA TYR A 79 -8.31 -11.95 1.73
C TYR A 79 -7.90 -12.67 3.01
N ALA A 80 -6.81 -13.43 2.92
CA ALA A 80 -6.19 -14.18 4.01
C ALA A 80 -4.68 -14.01 3.94
N VAL A 81 -4.03 -13.77 5.09
CA VAL A 81 -2.57 -13.74 5.18
C VAL A 81 -2.09 -14.31 6.50
N THR A 82 -1.03 -15.10 6.43
CA THR A 82 -0.44 -15.69 7.63
C THR A 82 0.09 -14.62 8.57
N TYR A 83 -0.31 -14.74 9.83
CA TYR A 83 0.15 -13.85 10.88
C TYR A 83 1.62 -14.11 11.17
N ASN A 84 2.41 -13.04 11.18
CA ASN A 84 3.79 -13.04 11.60
C ASN A 84 4.01 -11.84 12.52
N LYS A 85 4.52 -12.11 13.71
CA LYS A 85 4.83 -11.09 14.73
C LYS A 85 5.88 -10.09 14.26
N ASP A 86 6.72 -10.45 13.29
CA ASP A 86 7.77 -9.59 12.75
C ASP A 86 7.25 -8.70 11.63
N TYR A 87 5.98 -8.87 11.26
CA TYR A 87 5.30 -8.08 10.23
C TYR A 87 4.32 -7.07 10.82
N ARG A 88 4.06 -6.05 10.03
CA ARG A 88 3.05 -5.02 10.26
C ARG A 88 2.04 -5.08 9.13
N TYR A 89 0.77 -5.04 9.49
CA TYR A 89 -0.36 -5.14 8.59
C TYR A 89 -1.01 -3.76 8.45
N VAL A 90 -1.06 -3.22 7.24
CA VAL A 90 -1.52 -1.86 7.00
C VAL A 90 -2.60 -1.82 5.93
N THR A 91 -3.74 -1.23 6.29
CA THR A 91 -4.84 -0.98 5.36
C THR A 91 -4.72 0.39 4.68
N GLY A 92 -5.05 0.44 3.40
CA GLY A 92 -5.18 1.67 2.62
C GLY A 92 -6.60 1.83 2.11
N PHE A 93 -7.12 3.06 2.15
CA PHE A 93 -8.46 3.41 1.70
C PHE A 93 -8.39 4.36 0.50
N ASP A 94 -9.41 4.34 -0.35
CA ASP A 94 -9.54 5.27 -1.47
C ASP A 94 -10.17 6.61 -1.03
N LYS A 95 -10.35 7.54 -1.98
CA LYS A 95 -10.97 8.86 -1.72
C LYS A 95 -12.44 8.79 -1.27
N ASN A 96 -13.08 7.63 -1.43
CA ASN A 96 -14.46 7.37 -1.02
C ASN A 96 -14.49 6.53 0.28
N ASN A 97 -13.36 6.44 1.00
CA ASN A 97 -13.19 5.65 2.21
C ASN A 97 -13.45 4.14 2.02
N LYS A 98 -13.34 3.64 0.78
CA LYS A 98 -13.43 2.21 0.48
C LYS A 98 -12.09 1.54 0.71
N LEU A 99 -12.11 0.37 1.35
CA LEU A 99 -10.88 -0.42 1.53
C LEU A 99 -10.32 -0.74 0.15
N LYS A 100 -9.09 -0.30 -0.10
CA LYS A 100 -8.44 -0.43 -1.41
C LYS A 100 -7.25 -1.38 -1.35
N TYR A 101 -6.50 -1.35 -0.24
CA TYR A 101 -5.28 -2.14 -0.10
C TYR A 101 -5.14 -2.73 1.30
N LEU A 102 -4.48 -3.89 1.38
CA LEU A 102 -3.84 -4.39 2.59
C LEU A 102 -2.42 -4.80 2.19
N TYR A 103 -1.43 -4.22 2.86
CA TYR A 103 -0.04 -4.60 2.65
C TYR A 103 0.63 -5.02 3.95
N VAL A 104 1.56 -5.94 3.82
CA VAL A 104 2.34 -6.53 4.90
C VAL A 104 3.77 -6.05 4.75
N VAL A 105 4.29 -5.35 5.76
CA VAL A 105 5.65 -4.83 5.77
C VAL A 105 6.45 -5.41 6.92
N THR A 106 7.74 -5.62 6.69
CA THR A 106 8.67 -5.98 7.79
C THR A 106 8.70 -4.85 8.82
N LYS A 107 8.74 -5.19 10.12
CA LYS A 107 8.92 -4.19 11.17
C LYS A 107 10.30 -3.56 11.19
N ASP A 108 11.29 -4.22 10.59
CA ASP A 108 12.66 -3.74 10.52
C ASP A 108 12.80 -2.52 9.60
N SER A 109 13.89 -1.77 9.81
CA SER A 109 14.22 -0.44 9.27
C SER A 109 14.19 -0.29 7.73
N GLY A 110 13.97 -1.38 6.99
CA GLY A 110 13.82 -1.37 5.53
C GLY A 110 12.38 -1.28 5.00
N SER A 111 11.34 -1.34 5.85
CA SER A 111 9.90 -1.30 5.49
C SER A 111 9.59 -2.01 4.15
N LYS A 112 10.15 -3.20 3.95
CA LYS A 112 9.98 -3.93 2.69
C LYS A 112 8.56 -4.48 2.64
N ILE A 113 7.85 -4.21 1.55
CA ILE A 113 6.55 -4.83 1.27
C ILE A 113 6.80 -6.32 1.01
N MET A 114 6.30 -7.15 1.92
CA MET A 114 6.35 -8.60 1.84
C MET A 114 5.17 -9.15 1.06
N GLU A 115 4.00 -8.54 1.26
CA GLU A 115 2.77 -8.95 0.58
C GLU A 115 1.88 -7.73 0.34
N TYR A 116 1.10 -7.78 -0.73
CA TYR A 116 0.19 -6.72 -1.13
C TYR A 116 -1.06 -7.35 -1.75
N HIS A 117 -2.22 -6.91 -1.27
CA HIS A 117 -3.51 -7.22 -1.84
C HIS A 117 -4.28 -5.95 -2.16
N LYS A 118 -4.87 -5.91 -3.36
CA LYS A 118 -5.75 -4.83 -3.82
C LYS A 118 -7.18 -5.35 -3.89
N PHE A 119 -8.05 -4.73 -3.12
CA PHE A 119 -9.49 -4.96 -3.18
C PHE A 119 -10.04 -4.17 -4.38
N ILE A 120 -10.79 -4.85 -5.26
CA ILE A 120 -11.38 -4.28 -6.49
C ILE A 120 -12.79 -3.78 -6.21
#